data_AF-A0A1C0UV53-F1
#
_entry.id   AF-A0A1C0UV53-F1
#
_cell.length_a   1.000
_cell.length_b   1.000
_cell.length_c   1.000
_cell.angle_alpha   90.00
_cell.angle_beta   90.00
_cell.angle_gamma   90.00
#
_symmetry.space_group_name_H-M   'P 1'
#
loop_
_entity.id
_entity.type
_entity.pdbx_description
1 polymer ?
#
loop_
_entity_poly.entity_id
_entity_poly.type
_entity_poly.pdbx_seq_one_letter_code
_entity_poly.pdbx_strand_id
1 'polypeptide(L)'
;MWENVIATLIAAAITGPIGYFVKSKLTKEKYLPDAPALDSKQMYRFVSGNWYLYHFTIDSKLSKFPILVSSKLQMVINSNLVVNGFEDVQVDHRRALNYKLRGQIRAGQLHFTCICAQDSSEVYSGMFPNLLDDDAIGIIIARDYDRNLYASPALISKKQKNPDEAISILNNSEVKFYHSASSSSNKKFG
;
A
#
# COMPACT_ATOMS: atom_id res chain seq x y z
N MET A 1 -7.75 1.72 61.22
CA MET A 1 -8.18 1.89 59.81
C MET A 1 -7.66 3.19 59.15
N TRP A 2 -6.91 4.04 59.87
CA TRP A 2 -6.28 5.27 59.31
C TRP A 2 -4.81 5.09 58.91
N GLU A 3 -4.11 4.11 59.47
CA GLU A 3 -2.67 3.89 59.24
C GLU A 3 -2.37 3.38 57.81
N ASN A 4 -3.28 2.61 57.21
CA ASN A 4 -3.11 2.10 55.84
C ASN A 4 -3.31 3.19 54.76
N VAL A 5 -4.07 4.25 55.05
CA VAL A 5 -4.30 5.34 54.08
C VAL A 5 -3.06 6.23 53.99
N ILE A 6 -2.36 6.44 55.12
CA ILE A 6 -1.14 7.25 55.19
C ILE A 6 0.04 6.51 54.54
N ALA A 7 0.19 5.20 54.78
CA ALA A 7 1.25 4.41 54.14
C ALA A 7 1.12 4.37 52.60
N THR A 8 -0.11 4.35 52.08
CA THR A 8 -0.37 4.34 50.63
C THR A 8 -0.13 5.72 49.99
N LEU A 9 -0.42 6.81 50.71
CA LEU A 9 -0.12 8.18 50.24
C LEU A 9 1.40 8.47 50.21
N ILE A 10 2.16 7.96 51.18
CA ILE A 10 3.62 8.15 51.23
C ILE A 10 4.32 7.34 50.13
N ALA A 11 3.84 6.13 49.82
CA ALA A 11 4.38 5.33 48.71
C ALA A 11 4.14 6.00 47.34
N ALA A 12 2.98 6.62 47.12
CA ALA A 12 2.68 7.35 45.88
C ALA A 12 3.48 8.66 45.76
N ALA A 13 3.71 9.36 46.88
CA ALA A 13 4.46 10.63 46.91
C ALA A 13 5.98 10.45 46.73
N ILE A 14 6.55 9.29 47.10
CA ILE A 14 7.98 9.01 46.94
C ILE A 14 8.27 8.38 45.56
N THR A 15 7.37 7.58 45.00
CA THR A 15 7.58 6.92 43.69
C THR A 15 7.27 7.81 42.48
N GLY A 16 6.33 8.75 42.60
CA GLY A 16 5.96 9.68 41.54
C GLY A 16 7.11 10.62 41.09
N PRO A 17 7.81 11.32 42.01
CA PRO A 17 8.87 12.25 41.65
C PRO A 17 10.15 11.54 41.19
N ILE A 18 10.52 10.42 41.84
CA ILE A 18 11.73 9.67 41.51
C ILE A 18 11.58 9.00 40.13
N GLY A 19 10.40 8.45 39.82
CA GLY A 19 10.11 7.90 38.49
C GLY A 19 10.16 8.95 37.37
N TYR A 20 9.74 10.20 37.65
CA TYR A 20 9.77 11.29 36.68
C TYR A 20 11.19 11.83 36.45
N PHE A 21 12.01 11.95 37.51
CA PHE A 21 13.40 12.42 37.41
C PHE A 21 14.36 11.41 36.77
N VAL A 22 14.14 10.10 36.96
CA VAL A 22 14.94 9.06 36.30
C VAL A 22 14.58 8.97 34.80
N LYS A 23 13.31 9.18 34.42
CA LYS A 23 12.88 9.22 33.02
C LYS A 23 13.36 10.48 32.28
N SER A 24 13.48 11.62 32.99
CA SER A 24 13.92 12.89 32.39
C SER A 24 15.43 13.01 32.22
N LYS A 25 16.25 12.23 32.95
CA LYS A 25 17.71 12.21 32.78
C LYS A 25 18.22 11.18 31.78
N LEU A 26 17.43 10.15 31.43
CA LEU A 26 17.81 9.09 30.49
C LEU A 26 17.31 9.27 29.05
N THR A 27 16.64 10.38 28.72
CA THR A 27 16.07 10.63 27.37
C THR A 27 16.89 11.61 26.52
N LYS A 28 18.17 11.81 26.84
CA LYS A 28 19.09 12.66 26.04
C LYS A 28 20.20 11.89 25.32
N GLU A 29 19.99 10.61 25.02
CA GLU A 29 20.78 9.98 23.96
C GLU A 29 20.06 10.17 22.62
N LYS A 30 20.20 11.39 22.07
CA LYS A 30 20.03 11.61 20.62
C LYS A 30 21.23 10.96 19.93
N TYR A 31 21.11 9.67 19.62
CA TYR A 31 22.10 8.95 18.82
C TYR A 31 22.12 9.34 17.34
N LEU A 32 21.20 10.20 16.91
CA LEU A 32 21.17 10.70 15.55
C LEU A 32 21.10 12.23 15.60
N PRO A 33 21.95 12.94 14.84
CA PRO A 33 21.76 14.37 14.65
C PRO A 33 20.33 14.60 14.17
N ASP A 34 19.70 15.67 14.63
CA ASP A 34 18.46 16.13 14.02
C ASP A 34 18.77 16.37 12.55
N ALA A 35 18.36 15.44 11.69
CA ALA A 35 18.28 15.72 10.27
C ALA A 35 17.41 16.98 10.19
N PRO A 36 17.82 18.00 9.38
CA PRO A 36 16.93 19.11 9.13
C PRO A 36 15.57 18.50 8.77
N ALA A 37 14.50 19.05 9.33
CA ALA A 37 13.14 18.70 8.92
C ALA A 37 13.01 19.11 7.45
N LEU A 38 13.53 18.27 6.56
CA LEU A 38 13.35 18.35 5.14
C LEU A 38 11.85 18.39 4.97
N ASP A 39 11.35 19.48 4.40
CA ASP A 39 9.94 19.64 4.12
C ASP A 39 9.51 18.39 3.35
N SER A 40 8.82 17.47 4.02
CA SER A 40 8.50 16.14 3.47
C SER A 40 7.76 16.25 2.14
N LYS A 41 7.08 17.40 1.92
CA LYS A 41 6.49 17.75 0.63
C LYS A 41 7.52 17.87 -0.50
N GLN A 42 8.69 18.46 -0.27
CA GLN A 42 9.73 18.60 -1.29
C GLN A 42 10.27 17.24 -1.75
N MET A 43 10.45 16.29 -0.82
CA MET A 43 11.01 14.97 -1.18
C MET A 43 10.15 14.19 -2.16
N TYR A 44 8.82 14.27 -2.07
CA TYR A 44 7.93 13.42 -2.88
C TYR A 44 7.16 14.18 -3.97
N ARG A 45 7.48 15.45 -4.26
CA ARG A 45 6.72 16.23 -5.28
C ARG A 45 6.61 15.51 -6.62
N PHE A 46 7.66 14.79 -7.00
CA PHE A 46 7.75 14.05 -8.25
C PHE A 46 6.73 12.90 -8.36
N VAL A 47 6.17 12.40 -7.24
CA VAL A 47 5.14 11.35 -7.25
C VAL A 47 3.81 11.89 -7.78
N SER A 48 3.54 13.19 -7.70
CA SER A 48 2.34 13.76 -8.32
C SER A 48 2.41 13.69 -9.84
N GLY A 49 1.25 13.65 -10.49
CA GLY A 49 1.10 13.56 -11.95
C GLY A 49 0.68 12.18 -12.44
N ASN A 50 0.97 11.92 -13.71
CA ASN A 50 0.55 10.70 -14.39
C ASN A 50 1.55 9.57 -14.18
N TRP A 51 1.01 8.37 -13.99
CA TRP A 51 1.71 7.10 -13.89
C TRP A 51 0.96 6.04 -14.69
N TYR A 52 1.64 4.95 -14.98
CA TYR A 52 1.10 3.77 -15.63
C TYR A 52 1.23 2.60 -14.68
N LEU A 53 0.12 1.91 -14.43
CA LEU A 53 0.07 0.74 -13.56
C LEU A 53 -0.06 -0.52 -14.41
N TYR A 54 0.74 -1.53 -14.07
CA TYR A 54 0.70 -2.85 -14.67
C TYR A 54 0.64 -3.91 -13.59
N HIS A 55 -0.23 -4.91 -13.75
CA HIS A 55 -0.28 -6.08 -12.88
C HIS A 55 -0.98 -7.24 -13.57
N PHE A 56 -0.82 -8.47 -13.05
CA PHE A 56 -1.51 -9.63 -13.55
C PHE A 56 -2.83 -9.86 -12.81
N THR A 57 -3.84 -10.37 -13.52
CA THR A 57 -5.10 -10.84 -12.96
C THR A 57 -5.58 -12.08 -13.70
N ILE A 58 -6.71 -12.66 -13.30
CA ILE A 58 -7.31 -13.81 -13.98
C ILE A 58 -8.70 -13.44 -14.50
N ASP A 59 -8.96 -13.80 -15.76
CA ASP A 59 -10.31 -13.90 -16.34
C ASP A 59 -10.43 -15.28 -17.01
N SER A 60 -11.05 -16.24 -16.30
CA SER A 60 -11.20 -17.61 -16.81
C SER A 60 -12.00 -17.71 -18.11
N LYS A 61 -12.80 -16.68 -18.45
CA LYS A 61 -13.55 -16.63 -19.70
C LYS A 61 -12.67 -16.24 -20.89
N LEU A 62 -11.57 -15.53 -20.64
CA LEU A 62 -10.66 -15.05 -21.67
C LEU A 62 -9.43 -15.95 -21.83
N SER A 63 -8.80 -16.35 -20.73
CA SER A 63 -7.51 -17.03 -20.74
C SER A 63 -7.39 -18.01 -19.58
N LYS A 64 -6.68 -19.12 -19.82
CA LYS A 64 -6.27 -20.07 -18.77
C LYS A 64 -5.07 -19.58 -17.97
N PHE A 65 -4.36 -18.56 -18.47
CA PHE A 65 -3.18 -17.98 -17.84
C PHE A 65 -3.48 -16.55 -17.37
N PRO A 66 -2.77 -16.06 -16.33
CA PRO A 66 -2.91 -14.68 -15.89
C PRO A 66 -2.71 -13.70 -17.06
N ILE A 67 -3.57 -12.70 -17.11
CA ILE A 67 -3.55 -11.65 -18.14
C ILE A 67 -2.99 -10.36 -17.55
N LEU A 68 -2.26 -9.61 -18.38
CA LEU A 68 -1.75 -8.30 -17.99
C LEU A 68 -2.89 -7.28 -18.05
N VAL A 69 -3.08 -6.56 -16.96
CA VAL A 69 -3.89 -5.34 -16.90
C VAL A 69 -2.95 -4.14 -16.97
N SER A 70 -3.35 -3.14 -17.75
CA SER A 70 -2.69 -1.84 -17.78
C SER A 70 -3.68 -0.74 -17.42
N SER A 71 -3.24 0.25 -16.66
CA SER A 71 -4.06 1.38 -16.27
C SER A 71 -3.26 2.67 -16.29
N LYS A 72 -3.96 3.80 -16.46
CA LYS A 72 -3.40 5.13 -16.21
C LYS A 72 -3.80 5.57 -14.81
N LEU A 73 -2.83 6.03 -14.03
CA LEU A 73 -3.03 6.61 -12.71
C LEU A 73 -2.74 8.11 -12.77
N GLN A 74 -3.64 8.92 -12.24
CA GLN A 74 -3.35 10.32 -11.93
C GLN A 74 -3.32 10.50 -10.42
N MET A 75 -2.15 10.83 -9.87
CA MET A 75 -1.93 10.97 -8.44
C MET A 75 -1.61 12.42 -8.05
N VAL A 76 -2.10 12.85 -6.90
CA VAL A 76 -1.85 14.17 -6.31
C VAL A 76 -1.49 13.98 -4.85
N ILE A 77 -0.34 14.52 -4.43
CA ILE A 77 0.06 14.56 -3.03
C ILE A 77 -0.46 15.82 -2.37
N ASN A 78 -1.21 15.62 -1.29
CA ASN A 78 -1.75 16.66 -0.44
C ASN A 78 -0.84 16.88 0.79
N SER A 79 -1.31 17.68 1.75
CA SER A 79 -0.63 17.79 3.05
C SER A 79 -0.48 16.41 3.72
N ASN A 80 0.57 16.28 4.55
CA ASN A 80 0.85 15.08 5.32
C ASN A 80 1.07 13.82 4.47
N LEU A 81 1.56 13.98 3.23
CA LEU A 81 1.86 12.87 2.32
C LEU A 81 0.66 11.98 1.97
N VAL A 82 -0.56 12.52 2.13
CA VAL A 82 -1.79 11.87 1.67
C VAL A 82 -1.84 11.93 0.15
N VAL A 83 -2.05 10.78 -0.49
CA VAL A 83 -2.17 10.68 -1.95
C VAL A 83 -3.64 10.50 -2.29
N ASN A 84 -4.15 11.33 -3.19
CA ASN A 84 -5.47 11.15 -3.79
C ASN A 84 -5.32 11.07 -5.30
N GLY A 85 -6.26 10.43 -5.99
CA GLY A 85 -6.16 10.29 -7.43
C GLY A 85 -7.30 9.53 -8.05
N PHE A 86 -7.09 9.17 -9.30
CA PHE A 86 -7.96 8.28 -10.04
C PHE A 86 -7.15 7.32 -10.91
N GLU A 87 -7.77 6.21 -11.25
CA GLU A 87 -7.27 5.22 -12.17
C GLU A 87 -8.27 5.03 -13.30
N ASP A 88 -7.77 4.98 -14.53
CA ASP A 88 -8.53 4.57 -15.70
C ASP A 88 -7.91 3.27 -16.25
N VAL A 89 -8.66 2.18 -16.17
CA VAL A 89 -8.22 0.85 -16.61
C VAL A 89 -8.28 0.76 -18.15
N GLN A 90 -7.14 0.42 -18.75
CA GLN A 90 -6.96 0.27 -20.19
C GLN A 90 -6.94 -1.22 -20.55
N VAL A 91 -8.14 -1.79 -20.73
CA VAL A 91 -8.30 -3.21 -21.06
C VAL A 91 -9.31 -3.35 -22.20
N ASP A 92 -8.90 -3.93 -23.32
CA ASP A 92 -9.68 -3.96 -24.56
C ASP A 92 -11.01 -4.75 -24.46
N HIS A 93 -11.16 -5.63 -23.47
CA HIS A 93 -12.26 -6.60 -23.39
C HIS A 93 -13.31 -6.31 -22.30
N ARG A 94 -13.19 -5.19 -21.56
CA ARG A 94 -14.22 -4.75 -20.59
C ARG A 94 -14.44 -3.24 -20.64
N ARG A 95 -15.61 -2.80 -20.14
CA ARG A 95 -15.91 -1.38 -19.91
C ARG A 95 -14.71 -0.74 -19.20
N ALA A 96 -14.29 0.45 -19.67
CA ALA A 96 -13.29 1.26 -19.00
C ALA A 96 -13.71 1.46 -17.52
N LEU A 97 -13.11 0.68 -16.63
CA LEU A 97 -13.34 0.77 -15.19
C LEU A 97 -12.54 1.95 -14.67
N ASN A 98 -13.19 2.77 -13.86
CA ASN A 98 -12.55 3.95 -13.30
C ASN A 98 -12.56 3.81 -11.78
N TYR A 99 -11.41 3.99 -11.14
CA TYR A 99 -11.29 3.90 -9.69
C TYR A 99 -10.94 5.24 -9.08
N LYS A 100 -11.44 5.49 -7.88
CA LYS A 100 -10.96 6.55 -7.01
C LYS A 100 -9.82 6.00 -6.16
N LEU A 101 -8.66 6.64 -6.24
CA LEU A 101 -7.47 6.27 -5.50
C LEU A 101 -7.33 7.14 -4.25
N ARG A 102 -7.08 6.50 -3.10
CA ARG A 102 -6.68 7.17 -1.87
C ARG A 102 -5.57 6.39 -1.19
N GLY A 103 -4.53 7.08 -0.76
CA GLY A 103 -3.35 6.46 -0.18
C GLY A 103 -2.54 7.42 0.67
N GLN A 104 -1.35 6.96 1.06
CA GLN A 104 -0.39 7.71 1.83
C GLN A 104 1.03 7.24 1.53
N ILE A 105 1.99 8.16 1.63
CA ILE A 105 3.41 7.82 1.61
C ILE A 105 3.91 7.82 3.05
N ARG A 106 4.47 6.69 3.49
CA ARG A 106 5.10 6.55 4.81
C ARG A 106 6.40 5.79 4.67
N ALA A 107 7.47 6.32 5.24
CA ALA A 107 8.81 5.70 5.20
C ALA A 107 9.26 5.31 3.77
N GLY A 108 8.98 6.16 2.77
CA GLY A 108 9.34 5.90 1.37
C GLY A 108 8.47 4.89 0.62
N GLN A 109 7.40 4.39 1.26
CA GLN A 109 6.47 3.42 0.66
C GLN A 109 5.13 4.10 0.34
N LEU A 110 4.63 3.89 -0.87
CA LEU A 110 3.27 4.25 -1.24
C LEU A 110 2.33 3.10 -0.88
N HIS A 111 1.31 3.41 -0.10
CA HIS A 111 0.18 2.52 0.14
C HIS A 111 -1.08 3.21 -0.37
N PHE A 112 -1.86 2.54 -1.21
CA PHE A 112 -3.14 3.08 -1.65
C PHE A 112 -4.22 2.01 -1.75
N THR A 113 -5.46 2.48 -1.72
CA THR A 113 -6.67 1.71 -1.98
C THR A 113 -7.42 2.39 -3.13
N CYS A 114 -7.94 1.58 -4.03
CA CYS A 114 -8.74 1.99 -5.16
C CYS A 114 -10.14 1.41 -5.03
N ILE A 115 -11.16 2.26 -5.21
CA ILE A 115 -12.57 1.88 -5.16
C ILE A 115 -13.19 2.21 -6.52
N CYS A 116 -13.81 1.22 -7.16
CA CYS A 116 -14.44 1.40 -8.47
C CYS A 116 -15.60 2.41 -8.36
N ALA A 117 -15.61 3.38 -9.26
CA ALA A 117 -16.62 4.44 -9.28
C ALA A 117 -17.99 3.90 -9.71
N GLN A 118 -18.00 2.81 -10.49
CA GLN A 118 -19.20 2.17 -11.00
C GLN A 118 -19.74 1.08 -10.05
N ASP A 119 -18.89 0.46 -9.23
CA ASP A 119 -19.26 -0.60 -8.28
C ASP A 119 -18.42 -0.50 -6.99
N SER A 120 -18.98 0.05 -5.92
CA SER A 120 -18.25 0.22 -4.66
C SER A 120 -17.85 -1.09 -3.97
N SER A 121 -18.36 -2.25 -4.41
CA SER A 121 -17.92 -3.55 -3.92
C SER A 121 -16.61 -4.02 -4.56
N GLU A 122 -16.20 -3.40 -5.68
CA GLU A 122 -14.91 -3.62 -6.33
C GLU A 122 -13.87 -2.68 -5.72
N VAL A 123 -13.00 -3.29 -4.91
CA VAL A 123 -11.93 -2.61 -4.19
C VAL A 123 -10.65 -3.41 -4.36
N TYR A 124 -9.53 -2.69 -4.52
CA TYR A 124 -8.21 -3.29 -4.42
C TYR A 124 -7.25 -2.37 -3.67
N SER A 125 -6.12 -2.91 -3.22
CA SER A 125 -5.06 -2.14 -2.57
C SER A 125 -3.70 -2.44 -3.18
N GLY A 126 -2.84 -1.43 -3.21
CA GLY A 126 -1.49 -1.49 -3.73
C GLY A 126 -0.45 -0.99 -2.72
N MET A 127 0.70 -1.63 -2.70
CA MET A 127 1.87 -1.25 -1.91
C MET A 127 3.11 -1.22 -2.80
N PHE A 128 3.77 -0.06 -2.87
CA PHE A 128 4.94 0.17 -3.71
C PHE A 128 6.10 0.68 -2.84
N PRO A 129 7.10 -0.17 -2.53
CA PRO A 129 8.34 0.29 -1.92
C PRO A 129 9.14 1.15 -2.92
N ASN A 130 10.01 2.00 -2.38
CA ASN A 130 11.00 2.78 -3.14
C ASN A 130 10.41 3.67 -4.24
N LEU A 131 9.49 4.56 -3.87
CA LEU A 131 8.89 5.53 -4.79
C LEU A 131 9.88 6.47 -5.49
N LEU A 132 11.16 6.53 -5.10
CA LEU A 132 12.13 7.47 -5.68
C LEU A 132 12.52 7.12 -7.13
N ASP A 133 12.20 5.91 -7.58
CA ASP A 133 12.49 5.44 -8.93
C ASP A 133 11.35 5.76 -9.91
N ASP A 134 11.70 5.97 -11.19
CA ASP A 134 10.73 6.15 -12.27
C ASP A 134 9.87 4.89 -12.50
N ASP A 135 10.42 3.74 -12.16
CA ASP A 135 9.81 2.41 -12.23
C ASP A 135 9.84 1.81 -10.82
N ALA A 136 8.68 1.69 -10.17
CA ALA A 136 8.57 1.12 -8.83
C ALA A 136 7.77 -0.18 -8.85
N ILE A 137 8.41 -1.26 -8.39
CA ILE A 137 7.80 -2.59 -8.26
C ILE A 137 7.16 -2.71 -6.89
N GLY A 138 5.94 -3.24 -6.86
CA GLY A 138 5.15 -3.43 -5.66
C GLY A 138 4.25 -4.65 -5.76
N ILE A 139 3.21 -4.64 -4.92
CA ILE A 139 2.22 -5.71 -4.81
C ILE A 139 0.84 -5.08 -4.87
N ILE A 140 -0.07 -5.71 -5.60
CA ILE A 140 -1.50 -5.43 -5.53
C ILE A 140 -2.21 -6.64 -4.93
N ILE A 141 -3.20 -6.38 -4.08
CA ILE A 141 -4.17 -7.36 -3.57
C ILE A 141 -5.56 -6.92 -4.03
N ALA A 142 -6.24 -7.79 -4.75
CA ALA A 142 -7.52 -7.49 -5.38
C ALA A 142 -8.40 -8.74 -5.49
N ARG A 143 -9.64 -8.55 -5.95
CA ARG A 143 -10.44 -9.64 -6.49
C ARG A 143 -10.32 -9.66 -8.00
N ASP A 144 -10.15 -10.85 -8.56
CA ASP A 144 -10.07 -11.05 -10.00
C ASP A 144 -11.48 -10.98 -10.63
N TYR A 145 -11.53 -11.23 -11.93
CA TYR A 145 -12.77 -11.22 -12.69
C TYR A 145 -13.70 -12.40 -12.38
N ASP A 146 -13.17 -13.45 -11.77
CA ASP A 146 -13.87 -14.62 -11.27
C ASP A 146 -14.29 -14.46 -9.79
N ARG A 147 -14.08 -13.26 -9.21
CA ARG A 147 -14.39 -12.87 -7.82
C ARG A 147 -13.54 -13.56 -6.75
N ASN A 148 -12.42 -14.17 -7.12
CA ASN A 148 -11.45 -14.77 -6.21
C ASN A 148 -10.40 -13.75 -5.76
N LEU A 149 -9.93 -13.88 -4.53
CA LEU A 149 -8.86 -13.02 -4.02
C LEU A 149 -7.52 -13.44 -4.65
N TYR A 150 -6.74 -12.47 -5.09
CA TYR A 150 -5.38 -12.68 -5.58
C TYR A 150 -4.43 -11.58 -5.07
N ALA A 151 -3.15 -11.91 -5.09
CA ALA A 151 -2.05 -10.96 -4.95
C ALA A 151 -1.16 -11.06 -6.21
N SER A 152 -0.79 -9.93 -6.79
CA SER A 152 0.05 -9.87 -7.99
C SER A 152 1.25 -8.97 -7.77
N PRO A 153 2.42 -9.27 -8.37
CA PRO A 153 3.40 -8.24 -8.61
C PRO A 153 2.75 -7.12 -9.41
N ALA A 154 3.12 -5.89 -9.09
CA ALA A 154 2.63 -4.71 -9.75
C ALA A 154 3.79 -3.77 -10.05
N LEU A 155 3.67 -3.01 -11.14
CA LEU A 155 4.64 -2.01 -11.55
C LEU A 155 3.89 -0.70 -11.74
N ILE A 156 4.33 0.36 -11.04
CA ILE A 156 3.99 1.72 -11.42
C ILE A 156 5.19 2.34 -12.14
N SER A 157 4.93 2.97 -13.29
CA SER A 157 5.96 3.65 -14.08
C SER A 157 5.54 5.06 -14.47
N LYS A 158 6.49 5.99 -14.49
CA LYS A 158 6.29 7.33 -15.07
C LYS A 158 6.17 7.31 -16.59
N LYS A 159 6.69 6.28 -17.25
CA LYS A 159 6.69 6.13 -18.71
C LYS A 159 5.78 4.98 -19.11
N GLN A 160 5.06 5.15 -20.21
CA GLN A 160 4.26 4.05 -20.73
C GLN A 160 5.20 2.96 -21.25
N LYS A 161 5.02 1.75 -20.74
CA LYS A 161 5.71 0.54 -21.16
C LYS A 161 4.87 -0.19 -22.20
N ASN A 162 5.53 -0.85 -23.14
CA ASN A 162 4.85 -1.83 -23.97
C ASN A 162 4.51 -3.09 -23.13
N PRO A 163 3.52 -3.91 -23.54
CA PRO A 163 3.10 -5.08 -22.75
C PRO A 163 4.23 -6.07 -22.45
N ASP A 164 5.08 -6.37 -23.44
CA ASP A 164 6.15 -7.36 -23.29
C ASP A 164 7.25 -6.90 -22.30
N GLU A 165 7.58 -5.61 -22.31
CA GLU A 165 8.52 -5.00 -21.37
C GLU A 165 7.95 -5.06 -19.94
N ALA A 166 6.68 -4.69 -19.75
CA ALA A 166 6.03 -4.76 -18.45
C ALA A 166 5.97 -6.21 -17.92
N ILE A 167 5.63 -7.18 -18.78
CA ILE A 167 5.62 -8.61 -18.44
C ILE A 167 7.01 -9.08 -18.02
N SER A 168 8.05 -8.70 -18.77
CA SER A 168 9.44 -9.06 -18.45
C SER A 168 9.87 -8.53 -17.08
N ILE A 169 9.58 -7.25 -16.78
CA ILE A 169 9.90 -6.64 -15.48
C ILE A 169 9.16 -7.36 -14.35
N LEU A 170 7.85 -7.57 -14.49
CA LEU A 170 7.02 -8.20 -13.46
C LEU A 170 7.44 -9.64 -13.18
N ASN A 171 7.76 -10.43 -14.21
CA ASN A 171 8.19 -11.82 -14.07
C ASN A 171 9.56 -11.96 -13.39
N ASN A 172 10.46 -11.00 -13.60
CA ASN A 172 11.78 -10.94 -12.98
C ASN A 172 11.75 -10.38 -11.55
N SER A 173 10.62 -9.85 -11.09
CA SER A 173 10.50 -9.37 -9.71
C SER A 173 10.54 -10.51 -8.69
N GLU A 174 11.01 -10.21 -7.47
CA GLU A 174 10.98 -11.18 -6.36
C GLU A 174 9.55 -11.47 -5.89
N VAL A 175 8.63 -10.52 -6.08
CA VAL A 175 7.21 -10.68 -5.79
C VAL A 175 6.60 -11.64 -6.81
N LYS A 176 5.95 -12.70 -6.34
CA LYS A 176 5.27 -13.67 -7.21
C LYS A 176 3.76 -13.50 -7.17
N PHE A 177 3.12 -13.94 -8.25
CA PHE A 177 1.67 -13.97 -8.35
C PHE A 177 1.11 -15.10 -7.50
N TYR A 178 0.07 -14.81 -6.73
CA TYR A 178 -0.65 -15.75 -5.88
C TYR A 178 -2.15 -15.59 -6.10
N HIS A 179 -2.84 -16.70 -6.24
CA HIS A 179 -4.29 -16.72 -6.42
C HIS A 179 -4.90 -17.72 -5.46
N SER A 180 -5.88 -17.27 -4.68
CA SER A 180 -6.65 -18.19 -3.85
C SER A 180 -7.65 -18.92 -4.74
N ALA A 181 -7.31 -20.14 -5.14
CA ALA A 181 -8.30 -21.02 -5.75
C ALA A 181 -9.45 -21.18 -4.74
N SER A 182 -10.67 -20.86 -5.14
CA SER A 182 -11.84 -21.26 -4.37
C SER A 182 -11.74 -22.76 -4.15
N SER A 183 -11.73 -23.22 -2.91
CA SER A 183 -11.87 -24.64 -2.59
C SER A 183 -13.16 -25.13 -3.24
N SER A 184 -13.07 -25.77 -4.40
CA SER A 184 -14.14 -26.61 -4.88
C SER A 184 -14.30 -27.68 -3.82
N SER A 185 -15.42 -27.60 -3.09
CA SER A 185 -15.86 -28.63 -2.16
C SER A 185 -15.57 -29.99 -2.78
N ASN A 186 -14.80 -30.82 -2.07
CA ASN A 186 -14.70 -32.24 -2.34
C ASN A 186 -16.12 -32.80 -2.54
N LYS A 187 -16.57 -32.90 -3.79
CA LYS A 187 -17.59 -33.88 -4.14
C LYS A 187 -16.90 -35.22 -4.00
N LYS A 188 -16.93 -35.75 -2.77
CA LYS A 188 -16.87 -37.18 -2.55
C LYS A 188 -18.04 -37.74 -3.35
N PHE A 189 -17.74 -38.27 -4.52
CA PHE A 189 -18.60 -39.29 -5.12
C PHE A 189 -18.46 -40.51 -4.19
N GLY A 190 -19.49 -40.72 -3.38
CA GLY A 190 -19.84 -42.04 -2.85
C GLY A 190 -20.76 -42.74 -3.83
#